data_AF-A0A4P5Y070-F1
#
_entry.id   AF-A0A4P5Y070-F1
#
_cell.length_a   1.000
_cell.length_b   1.000
_cell.length_c   1.000
_cell.angle_alpha   90.00
_cell.angle_beta   90.00
_cell.angle_gamma   90.00
#
_symmetry.space_group_name_H-M   'P 1'
#
loop_
_entity.id
_entity.type
_entity.pdbx_description
1 polymer ?
#
loop_
_entity_poly.entity_id
_entity_poly.type
_entity_poly.pdbx_seq_one_letter_code
_entity_poly.pdbx_strand_id
1 'polypeptide(L)'
;MEPGLLDSIVQQTAAALDELTLVQTRDLPRLREIARRHGGDTLTLDPILIELIEALLATNLPLLARSATLRSKVARAVSQTLFDNPVCRGRLELLWSQLLDDAT
;
A
#
# COMPACT_ATOMS: atom_id res chain seq x y z
N MET A 1 -22.08 -13.66 28.96
CA MET A 1 -21.58 -13.26 27.62
C MET A 1 -22.78 -12.98 26.77
N GLU A 2 -22.93 -11.72 26.34
CA GLU A 2 -24.09 -11.26 25.58
C GLU A 2 -23.99 -11.80 24.14
N PRO A 3 -24.98 -12.56 23.65
CA PRO A 3 -24.92 -13.19 22.32
C PRO A 3 -24.87 -12.19 21.16
N GLY A 4 -25.18 -10.92 21.37
CA GLY A 4 -25.08 -9.86 20.36
C GLY A 4 -23.69 -9.21 20.23
N LEU A 5 -22.81 -9.39 21.21
CA LEU A 5 -21.47 -8.77 21.18
C LEU A 5 -20.56 -9.49 20.17
N LEU A 6 -20.61 -10.82 20.13
CA LEU A 6 -19.80 -11.62 19.21
C LEU A 6 -20.21 -11.33 17.75
N ASP A 7 -21.50 -11.25 17.48
CA ASP A 7 -22.04 -10.92 16.16
C ASP A 7 -21.62 -9.51 15.72
N SER A 8 -21.69 -8.52 16.64
CA SER A 8 -21.20 -7.17 16.38
C SER A 8 -19.70 -7.13 16.08
N ILE A 9 -18.87 -7.88 16.82
CA ILE A 9 -17.43 -7.93 16.57
C ILE A 9 -17.14 -8.58 15.21
N VAL A 10 -17.85 -9.65 14.86
CA VAL A 10 -17.70 -10.33 13.56
C VAL A 10 -18.09 -9.40 12.41
N GLN A 11 -19.23 -8.70 12.52
CA GLN A 11 -19.69 -7.74 11.52
C GLN A 11 -18.72 -6.55 11.36
N GLN A 12 -18.22 -6.00 12.48
CA GLN A 12 -17.23 -4.91 12.45
C GLN A 12 -15.91 -5.36 11.84
N THR A 13 -15.48 -6.60 12.12
CA THR A 13 -14.26 -7.17 11.56
C THR A 13 -14.42 -7.42 10.06
N ALA A 14 -15.56 -7.94 9.63
CA ALA A 14 -15.88 -8.17 8.21
C ALA A 14 -15.93 -6.86 7.42
N ALA A 15 -16.60 -5.84 7.95
CA ALA A 15 -16.67 -4.52 7.31
C ALA A 15 -15.29 -3.86 7.17
N ALA A 16 -14.44 -3.96 8.20
CA ALA A 16 -13.06 -3.48 8.12
C ALA A 16 -12.23 -4.24 7.07
N LEU A 17 -12.47 -5.54 6.91
CA LEU A 17 -11.80 -6.37 5.90
C LEU A 17 -12.28 -6.04 4.47
N ASP A 18 -13.57 -5.77 4.30
CA ASP A 18 -14.16 -5.34 3.02
C ASP A 18 -13.65 -3.95 2.60
N GLU A 19 -13.56 -2.98 3.52
CA GLU A 19 -12.98 -1.67 3.24
C GLU A 19 -11.51 -1.77 2.82
N LEU A 20 -10.73 -2.62 3.49
CA LEU A 20 -9.33 -2.90 3.11
C LEU A 20 -9.24 -3.53 1.71
N THR A 21 -10.18 -4.39 1.35
CA THR A 21 -10.23 -5.05 0.03
C THR A 21 -10.62 -4.06 -1.08
N LEU A 22 -11.56 -3.14 -0.81
CA LEU A 22 -11.95 -2.06 -1.73
C LEU A 22 -10.81 -1.07 -1.98
N VAL A 23 -10.08 -0.67 -0.94
CA VAL A 23 -8.89 0.18 -1.06
C VAL A 23 -7.82 -0.50 -1.90
N GLN A 24 -7.53 -1.78 -1.65
CA GLN A 24 -6.61 -2.58 -2.46
C GLN A 24 -7.02 -2.61 -3.94
N THR A 25 -8.31 -2.77 -4.24
CA THR A 25 -8.81 -2.87 -5.63
C THR A 25 -8.66 -1.54 -6.40
N ARG A 26 -8.82 -0.39 -5.73
CA ARG A 26 -8.71 0.93 -6.38
C ARG A 26 -7.27 1.29 -6.73
N ASP A 27 -6.33 0.90 -5.89
CA ASP A 27 -4.92 1.28 -6.04
C ASP A 27 -4.14 0.34 -6.97
N LEU A 28 -4.57 -0.92 -7.10
CA LEU A 28 -3.91 -1.95 -7.91
C LEU A 28 -3.52 -1.53 -9.34
N PRO A 29 -4.39 -0.88 -10.15
CA PRO A 29 -4.01 -0.46 -11.50
C PRO A 29 -2.81 0.49 -11.52
N ARG A 30 -2.73 1.38 -10.53
CA ARG A 30 -1.65 2.38 -10.42
C ARG A 30 -0.36 1.75 -9.93
N LEU A 31 -0.45 0.82 -8.98
CA LEU A 31 0.71 0.04 -8.53
C LEU A 31 1.27 -0.83 -9.66
N ARG A 32 0.42 -1.45 -10.48
CA ARG A 32 0.82 -2.23 -11.66
C ARG A 32 1.49 -1.37 -12.74
N GLU A 33 1.08 -0.13 -12.92
CA GLU A 33 1.77 0.81 -13.81
C GLU A 33 3.20 1.11 -13.34
N ILE A 34 3.39 1.29 -12.03
CA ILE A 34 4.73 1.46 -11.44
C ILE A 34 5.55 0.19 -11.63
N ALA A 35 4.96 -0.98 -11.38
CA ALA A 35 5.60 -2.28 -11.63
C ALA A 35 6.04 -2.46 -13.08
N ARG A 36 5.18 -2.12 -14.06
CA ARG A 36 5.55 -2.15 -15.49
C ARG A 36 6.72 -1.23 -15.82
N ARG A 37 6.76 -0.03 -15.22
CA ARG A 37 7.84 0.94 -15.45
C ARG A 37 9.20 0.47 -14.93
N HIS A 38 9.20 -0.25 -13.81
CA HIS A 38 10.40 -0.76 -13.13
C HIS A 38 10.55 -2.29 -13.28
N GLY A 39 9.94 -2.89 -14.31
CA GLY A 39 9.67 -4.33 -14.44
C GLY A 39 10.87 -5.28 -14.54
N GLY A 40 12.10 -4.78 -14.36
CA GLY A 40 13.33 -5.57 -14.30
C GLY A 40 14.13 -5.36 -13.02
N ASP A 41 13.66 -4.49 -12.12
CA ASP A 41 14.40 -4.08 -10.93
C ASP A 41 13.90 -4.79 -9.67
N THR A 42 14.84 -5.11 -8.77
CA THR A 42 14.50 -5.59 -7.43
C THR A 42 13.90 -4.44 -6.62
N LEU A 43 12.98 -4.74 -5.70
CA LEU A 43 12.40 -3.72 -4.82
C LEU A 43 13.52 -2.96 -4.07
N THR A 44 13.63 -1.67 -4.35
CA THR A 44 14.55 -0.75 -3.69
C THR A 44 13.77 0.33 -2.95
N LEU A 45 14.37 0.90 -1.90
CA LEU A 45 13.78 2.01 -1.16
C LEU A 45 13.50 3.22 -2.08
N ASP A 46 14.47 3.56 -2.92
CA ASP A 46 14.40 4.64 -3.91
C ASP A 46 14.92 4.08 -5.25
N PRO A 47 14.20 4.25 -6.37
CA PRO A 47 12.96 5.03 -6.49
C PRO A 47 11.66 4.24 -6.18
N ILE A 48 11.71 2.90 -6.16
CA ILE A 48 10.51 2.06 -6.30
C ILE A 48 9.55 2.19 -5.11
N LEU A 49 10.01 1.94 -3.88
CA LEU A 49 9.12 1.94 -2.71
C LEU A 49 8.55 3.33 -2.45
N ILE A 50 9.35 4.39 -2.61
CA ILE A 50 8.87 5.78 -2.48
C ILE A 50 7.76 6.07 -3.48
N GLU A 51 7.90 5.63 -4.74
CA GLU A 51 6.88 5.86 -5.77
C GLU A 51 5.57 5.11 -5.47
N LEU A 52 5.68 3.85 -5.00
CA LEU A 52 4.52 3.06 -4.57
C LEU A 52 3.77 3.75 -3.42
N ILE A 53 4.47 4.16 -2.37
CA ILE A 53 3.86 4.84 -1.23
C ILE A 53 3.30 6.20 -1.65
N GLU A 54 4.00 6.97 -2.49
CA GLU A 54 3.48 8.24 -3.00
C GLU A 54 2.16 8.07 -3.76
N ALA A 55 2.05 7.02 -4.59
CA ALA A 55 0.82 6.71 -5.31
C ALA A 55 -0.33 6.38 -4.35
N LEU A 56 -0.08 5.57 -3.32
CA LEU A 56 -1.07 5.24 -2.30
C LEU A 56 -1.52 6.47 -1.50
N LEU A 57 -0.58 7.32 -1.09
CA LEU A 57 -0.89 8.54 -0.35
C LEU A 57 -1.71 9.52 -1.21
N ALA A 58 -1.43 9.60 -2.52
CA ALA A 58 -2.18 10.45 -3.44
C ALA A 58 -3.64 10.00 -3.58
N THR A 59 -3.92 8.69 -3.59
CA THR A 59 -5.29 8.16 -3.69
C THR A 59 -6.06 8.28 -2.38
N ASN A 60 -5.42 7.93 -1.25
CA ASN A 60 -6.12 7.68 0.01
C ASN A 60 -6.12 8.89 0.95
N LEU A 61 -5.26 9.88 0.75
CA LEU A 61 -5.16 11.06 1.61
C LEU A 61 -5.29 12.36 0.81
N PRO A 62 -6.54 12.87 0.63
CA PRO A 62 -6.82 14.07 -0.15
C PRO A 62 -6.06 15.32 0.32
N LEU A 63 -5.75 15.41 1.62
CA LEU A 63 -4.94 16.49 2.18
C LEU A 63 -3.50 16.45 1.67
N LEU A 64 -2.91 15.26 1.54
CA LEU A 64 -1.57 15.08 0.98
C LEU A 64 -1.57 15.22 -0.55
N ALA A 65 -2.69 14.92 -1.22
CA ALA A 65 -2.83 15.15 -2.66
C ALA A 65 -2.62 16.64 -3.04
N ARG A 66 -3.01 17.58 -2.16
CA ARG A 66 -2.92 19.04 -2.39
C ARG A 66 -1.51 19.62 -2.24
N SER A 67 -0.56 18.91 -1.63
CA SER A 67 0.80 19.38 -1.43
C SER A 67 1.82 18.33 -1.85
N ALA A 68 2.36 18.47 -3.06
CA ALA A 68 3.37 17.55 -3.59
C ALA A 68 4.61 17.46 -2.69
N THR A 69 5.06 18.59 -2.13
CA THR A 69 6.21 18.63 -1.20
C THR A 69 5.94 17.85 0.08
N LEU A 70 4.75 18.01 0.68
CA LEU A 70 4.40 17.28 1.90
C LEU A 70 4.23 15.79 1.60
N ARG A 71 3.56 15.44 0.49
CA ARG A 71 3.38 14.06 0.05
C ARG A 71 4.71 13.35 -0.15
N SER A 72 5.65 13.95 -0.87
CA SER A 72 6.99 13.37 -1.09
C SER A 72 7.76 13.17 0.21
N LYS A 73 7.71 14.12 1.14
CA LYS A 73 8.34 13.98 2.47
C LYS A 73 7.74 12.83 3.28
N VAL A 74 6.42 12.74 3.32
CA VAL A 74 5.71 11.66 4.02
C VAL A 74 6.00 10.32 3.36
N ALA A 75 5.94 10.24 2.02
CA ALA A 75 6.24 9.03 1.27
C ALA A 75 7.65 8.50 1.59
N ARG A 76 8.66 9.38 1.60
CA ARG A 76 10.03 9.00 1.99
C ARG A 76 10.13 8.50 3.43
N ALA A 77 9.53 9.21 4.39
CA ALA A 77 9.59 8.81 5.79
C ALA A 77 8.90 7.45 6.05
N VAL A 78 7.72 7.25 5.45
CA VAL A 78 6.98 5.98 5.54
C VAL A 78 7.74 4.85 4.87
N SER A 79 8.26 5.08 3.67
CA SER A 79 9.05 4.09 2.92
C SER A 79 10.28 3.65 3.71
N GLN A 80 11.02 4.60 4.29
CA GLN A 80 12.18 4.30 5.13
C GLN A 80 11.78 3.42 6.34
N THR A 81 10.72 3.81 7.04
CA THR A 81 10.24 3.09 8.23
C THR A 81 9.84 1.64 7.89
N LEU A 82 9.17 1.43 6.75
CA LEU A 82 8.76 0.11 6.31
C LEU A 82 9.95 -0.73 5.81
N PHE A 83 10.93 -0.09 5.16
CA PHE A 83 12.10 -0.78 4.60
C PHE A 83 13.09 -1.22 5.69
N ASP A 84 13.22 -0.43 6.76
CA ASP A 84 14.08 -0.76 7.92
C ASP A 84 13.50 -1.89 8.78
N ASN A 85 12.19 -2.12 8.72
CA ASN A 85 11.56 -3.24 9.42
C ASN A 85 11.61 -4.51 8.54
N PRO A 86 12.34 -5.57 8.94
CA PRO A 86 12.52 -6.76 8.11
C PRO A 86 11.22 -7.51 7.80
N VAL A 87 10.23 -7.47 8.71
CA VAL A 87 8.91 -8.10 8.49
C VAL A 87 8.12 -7.34 7.43
N CYS A 88 8.12 -6.00 7.51
CA CYS A 88 7.48 -5.15 6.51
C CYS A 88 8.18 -5.29 5.16
N ARG A 89 9.51 -5.29 5.14
CA ARG A 89 10.31 -5.47 3.94
C ARG A 89 9.99 -6.77 3.22
N GLY A 90 9.94 -7.92 3.92
CA GLY A 90 9.58 -9.19 3.29
C GLY A 90 8.17 -9.20 2.69
N ARG A 91 7.21 -8.51 3.34
CA ARG A 91 5.85 -8.35 2.78
C ARG A 91 5.83 -7.44 1.56
N LEU A 92 6.63 -6.38 1.55
CA LEU A 92 6.75 -5.47 0.41
C LEU A 92 7.42 -6.16 -0.78
N GLU A 93 8.45 -6.98 -0.55
CA GLU A 93 9.09 -7.78 -1.60
C GLU A 93 8.12 -8.80 -2.20
N LEU A 94 7.30 -9.46 -1.36
CA LEU A 94 6.23 -10.34 -1.85
C LEU A 94 5.19 -9.60 -2.69
N LEU A 95 4.70 -8.44 -2.19
CA LEU A 95 3.77 -7.60 -2.93
C LEU A 95 4.36 -7.15 -4.28
N TRP A 96 5.63 -6.76 -4.29
CA TRP A 96 6.32 -6.35 -5.51
C TRP A 96 6.41 -7.49 -6.52
N SER A 97 6.76 -8.70 -6.09
CA SER A 97 6.75 -9.88 -6.96
C SER A 97 5.37 -10.14 -7.57
N GLN A 98 4.31 -10.06 -6.77
CA GLN A 98 2.94 -10.24 -7.26
C GLN A 98 2.55 -9.17 -8.28
N LEU A 99 2.95 -7.91 -8.04
CA LEU A 99 2.70 -6.82 -8.98
C LEU A 99 3.45 -6.98 -10.29
N LEU A 100 4.67 -7.55 -10.28
CA LEU A 100 5.46 -7.84 -11.48
C LEU A 100 4.84 -9.00 -12.28
N ASP A 101 4.39 -10.06 -11.61
CA ASP A 101 3.74 -11.20 -12.25
C ASP A 101 2.43 -10.77 -12.95
N ASP A 102 1.62 -9.94 -12.31
CA ASP A 102 0.37 -9.38 -12.87
C ASP A 102 0.59 -8.28 -13.93
N ALA A 103 1.79 -7.73 -14.01
CA ALA A 103 2.15 -6.64 -14.92
C ALA A 103 2.63 -7.13 -16.29
N THR A 104 2.91 -8.43 -16.42
CA THR A 104 3.39 -9.12 -17.62
C THR A 104 2.23 -9.55 -18.51
#